data_AF-A0A226MB56-F1
#
_entry.id   AF-A0A226MB56-F1
#
_cell.length_a   1.000
_cell.length_b   1.000
_cell.length_c   1.000
_cell.angle_alpha   90.00
_cell.angle_beta   90.00
_cell.angle_gamma   90.00
#
_symmetry.space_group_name_H-M   'P 1'
#
loop_
_entity.id
_entity.type
_entity.pdbx_description
1 polymer ?
#
loop_
_entity_poly.entity_id
_entity_poly.type
_entity_poly.pdbx_seq_one_letter_code
_entity_poly.pdbx_strand_id
1 'polypeptide(L)'
;GSKSAPQDEVDEIEVYGSEAQSGTQLATYSFEVCDSILNIGPCANAAMGEPAFLSEEFQNNPEPDLEIVLCSGYGKNGALSVLQRSIRPQVVTTFELPGCYDMWTVVAPPKKDE
;
A
#
# COMPACT_ATOMS: atom_id res chain seq x y z
N GLY A 1 81.07 -11.19 21.39
CA GLY A 1 80.34 -12.37 21.88
C GLY A 1 78.86 -12.03 21.86
N SER A 2 77.90 -12.94 21.72
CA SER A 2 77.90 -14.41 21.62
C SER A 2 76.44 -14.78 21.30
N LYS A 3 76.23 -15.93 20.64
CA LYS A 3 74.97 -16.47 20.12
C LYS A 3 73.93 -16.83 21.21
N SER A 4 72.64 -16.81 20.85
CA SER A 4 71.67 -17.93 21.04
C SER A 4 70.24 -17.60 20.56
N ALA A 5 69.73 -18.34 19.57
CA ALA A 5 68.31 -18.78 19.51
C ALA A 5 68.21 -20.13 20.28
N PRO A 6 67.05 -20.84 20.42
CA PRO A 6 65.65 -20.60 20.00
C PRO A 6 64.62 -20.89 21.13
N GLN A 7 63.30 -20.84 20.88
CA GLN A 7 62.34 -21.92 21.17
C GLN A 7 60.87 -21.50 20.94
N ASP A 8 60.16 -22.36 20.22
CA ASP A 8 58.74 -22.32 19.92
C ASP A 8 57.88 -22.44 21.20
N GLU A 9 57.01 -21.46 21.47
CA GLU A 9 55.87 -21.65 22.37
C GLU A 9 54.69 -22.18 21.54
N VAL A 10 54.59 -23.49 21.57
CA VAL A 10 53.42 -24.29 21.21
C VAL A 10 52.27 -23.96 22.16
N ASP A 11 51.38 -23.05 21.78
CA ASP A 11 50.09 -22.91 22.48
C ASP A 11 49.17 -24.07 22.10
N GLU A 12 48.69 -24.71 23.16
CA GLU A 12 48.08 -26.02 23.24
C GLU A 12 46.86 -26.21 22.33
N ILE A 13 46.84 -27.32 21.59
CA ILE A 13 45.67 -27.78 20.84
C ILE A 13 44.63 -28.25 21.88
N GLU A 14 43.49 -27.57 22.00
CA GLU A 14 42.35 -28.06 22.78
C GLU A 14 41.80 -29.36 22.14
N VAL A 15 42.21 -30.51 22.68
CA VAL A 15 41.92 -31.87 22.14
C VAL A 15 40.60 -32.46 22.64
N TYR A 16 39.89 -31.79 23.54
CA TYR A 16 38.57 -32.24 24.00
C TYR A 16 37.54 -31.17 23.72
N GLY A 17 36.84 -31.29 22.60
CA GLY A 17 35.76 -30.39 22.22
C GLY A 17 34.76 -30.25 23.37
N SER A 18 34.46 -28.99 23.72
CA SER A 18 33.41 -28.65 24.68
C SER A 18 32.15 -29.43 24.34
N GLU A 19 31.61 -30.18 25.31
CA GLU A 19 30.36 -30.92 25.16
C GLU A 19 29.31 -30.01 24.50
N ALA A 20 28.99 -30.29 23.24
CA ALA A 20 27.96 -29.56 22.54
C ALA A 20 26.65 -29.89 23.24
N GLN A 21 26.17 -28.98 24.10
CA GLN A 21 24.79 -29.00 24.54
C GLN A 21 23.94 -29.08 23.28
N SER A 22 23.33 -30.24 23.06
CA SER A 22 22.34 -30.46 22.00
C SER A 22 21.05 -29.74 22.40
N GLY A 23 21.13 -28.41 22.45
CA GLY A 23 20.00 -27.51 22.59
C GLY A 23 19.48 -27.22 21.20
N THR A 24 18.28 -27.70 20.88
CA THR A 24 17.59 -27.39 19.63
C THR A 24 17.36 -25.87 19.60
N GLN A 25 18.21 -25.12 18.92
CA GLN A 25 18.01 -23.69 18.70
C GLN A 25 16.88 -23.53 17.68
N LEU A 26 15.68 -23.20 18.17
CA LEU A 26 14.53 -22.88 17.32
C LEU A 26 14.70 -21.46 16.79
N ALA A 27 14.83 -21.32 15.47
CA ALA A 27 14.89 -20.02 14.83
C ALA A 27 13.50 -19.34 14.86
N THR A 28 13.47 -18.09 15.30
CA THR A 28 12.26 -17.24 15.28
C THR A 28 12.36 -16.27 14.11
N TYR A 29 11.30 -16.18 13.30
CA TYR A 29 11.21 -15.27 12.17
C TYR A 29 10.09 -14.25 12.37
N SER A 30 10.35 -13.00 12.01
CA SER A 30 9.35 -11.93 11.96
C SER A 30 8.99 -11.62 10.52
N PHE A 31 7.70 -11.54 10.24
CA PHE A 31 7.17 -11.17 8.93
C PHE A 31 6.43 -9.84 9.01
N GLU A 32 6.57 -9.04 7.95
CA GLU A 32 5.87 -7.78 7.76
C GLU A 32 5.24 -7.77 6.36
N VAL A 33 4.13 -7.03 6.22
CA VAL A 33 3.46 -6.84 4.94
C VAL A 33 4.19 -5.74 4.17
N CYS A 34 4.77 -6.07 3.02
CA CYS A 34 5.48 -5.09 2.19
C CYS A 34 4.58 -4.33 1.21
N ASP A 35 3.54 -5.00 0.70
CA ASP A 35 2.59 -4.44 -0.25
C ASP A 35 1.31 -5.30 -0.28
N SER A 36 0.24 -4.79 -0.88
CA SER A 36 -1.03 -5.50 -1.06
C SER A 36 -1.64 -5.19 -2.43
N ILE A 37 -2.03 -6.23 -3.15
CA ILE A 37 -2.81 -6.10 -4.38
C ILE A 37 -4.29 -6.27 -4.02
N LEU A 38 -5.11 -5.30 -4.39
CA LEU A 38 -6.56 -5.35 -4.18
C LEU A 38 -7.19 -6.51 -4.99
N ASN A 39 -8.09 -7.26 -4.34
CA ASN A 39 -8.82 -8.35 -4.96
C ASN A 39 -10.31 -8.28 -4.56
N ILE A 40 -11.18 -8.29 -5.55
CA ILE A 40 -12.65 -8.27 -5.36
C ILE A 40 -13.26 -9.67 -5.28
N GLY A 41 -12.48 -10.72 -5.54
CA GLY A 41 -12.96 -12.10 -5.58
C GLY A 41 -12.73 -12.89 -4.28
N PRO A 42 -13.49 -13.98 -4.07
CA PRO A 42 -14.68 -14.37 -4.83
C PRO A 42 -15.88 -13.45 -4.53
N CYS A 43 -16.75 -13.25 -5.52
CA CYS A 43 -17.97 -12.44 -5.38
C CYS A 43 -19.15 -13.34 -5.00
N ALA A 44 -19.49 -13.41 -3.72
CA ALA A 44 -20.55 -14.29 -3.23
C ALA A 44 -21.96 -13.77 -3.56
N ASN A 45 -22.15 -12.45 -3.56
CA ASN A 45 -23.40 -11.79 -3.90
C ASN A 45 -23.13 -10.38 -4.44
N ALA A 46 -24.10 -9.81 -5.17
CA ALA A 46 -24.05 -8.46 -5.72
C ALA A 46 -25.42 -7.78 -5.59
N ALA A 47 -25.41 -6.51 -5.21
CA ALA A 47 -26.58 -5.64 -5.23
C ALA A 47 -26.24 -4.34 -5.97
N MET A 48 -27.23 -3.75 -6.63
CA MET A 48 -27.09 -2.43 -7.25
C MET A 48 -27.86 -1.40 -6.44
N GLY A 49 -27.32 -0.18 -6.37
CA GLY A 49 -27.95 0.93 -5.67
C GLY A 49 -27.56 2.27 -6.27
N GLU A 50 -28.23 3.33 -5.83
CA GLU A 50 -27.85 4.70 -6.12
C GLU A 50 -26.84 5.19 -5.07
N PRO A 51 -25.75 5.86 -5.47
CA PRO A 51 -24.79 6.40 -4.52
C PRO A 51 -25.41 7.47 -3.61
N ALA A 52 -24.94 7.50 -2.37
CA ALA A 52 -25.46 8.45 -1.38
C ALA A 52 -25.14 9.92 -1.68
N PHE A 53 -24.10 10.19 -2.49
CA PHE A 53 -23.63 11.54 -2.77
C PHE A 53 -23.43 11.74 -4.27
N LEU A 54 -24.05 12.80 -4.79
CA LEU A 54 -23.91 13.27 -6.16
C LEU A 54 -23.95 14.80 -6.14
N SER A 55 -23.03 15.45 -6.86
CA SER A 55 -23.05 16.91 -7.02
C SER A 55 -24.35 17.35 -7.70
N GLU A 56 -24.90 18.48 -7.26
CA GLU A 56 -26.20 18.99 -7.73
C GLU A 56 -26.22 19.23 -9.25
N GLU A 57 -25.07 19.59 -9.82
CA GLU A 57 -24.85 19.75 -11.26
C GLU A 57 -25.16 18.50 -12.08
N PHE A 58 -25.12 17.31 -11.47
CA PHE A 58 -25.35 16.03 -12.15
C PHE A 58 -26.72 15.39 -11.83
N GLN A 59 -27.52 15.95 -10.92
CA GLN A 59 -28.81 15.34 -10.52
C GLN A 59 -29.85 15.27 -11.65
N ASN A 60 -29.77 16.16 -12.64
CA ASN A 60 -30.69 16.20 -13.77
C ASN A 60 -30.24 15.33 -14.97
N ASN A 61 -29.25 14.44 -14.76
CA ASN A 61 -28.81 13.51 -15.78
C ASN A 61 -29.93 12.50 -16.10
N PRO A 62 -30.33 12.31 -17.38
CA PRO A 62 -31.32 11.31 -17.75
C PRO A 62 -30.87 9.86 -17.49
N GLU A 63 -29.56 9.60 -17.41
CA GLU A 63 -29.04 8.27 -17.09
C GLU A 63 -29.00 8.03 -15.59
N PRO A 64 -29.46 6.86 -15.10
CA PRO A 64 -29.48 6.56 -13.68
C PRO A 64 -28.06 6.40 -13.14
N ASP A 65 -27.85 7.01 -11.98
CA ASP A 65 -26.60 6.97 -11.28
C ASP A 65 -26.50 5.72 -10.42
N LEU A 66 -25.82 4.69 -10.92
CA LEU A 66 -25.72 3.39 -10.25
C LEU A 66 -24.31 3.07 -9.73
N GLU A 67 -24.26 2.29 -8.66
CA GLU A 67 -23.08 1.58 -8.15
C GLU A 67 -23.41 0.13 -7.82
N ILE A 68 -22.38 -0.72 -7.79
CA ILE A 68 -22.51 -2.14 -7.49
C ILE A 68 -21.81 -2.43 -6.16
N VAL A 69 -22.53 -3.02 -5.21
CA VAL A 69 -21.97 -3.51 -3.95
C VAL A 69 -21.84 -5.02 -4.02
N LEU A 70 -20.63 -5.53 -3.81
CA LEU A 70 -20.30 -6.95 -3.83
C LEU A 70 -19.97 -7.46 -2.42
N CYS A 71 -20.41 -8.67 -2.10
CA CYS A 71 -19.82 -9.45 -1.01
C CYS A 71 -18.57 -10.15 -1.53
N SER A 72 -17.40 -9.65 -1.16
CA SER A 72 -16.09 -10.11 -1.65
C SER A 72 -15.29 -10.86 -0.57
N GLY A 73 -14.34 -11.69 -0.99
CA GLY A 73 -13.47 -12.41 -0.07
C GLY A 73 -14.16 -13.54 0.71
N TYR A 74 -13.46 -14.10 1.69
CA TYR A 74 -13.98 -15.17 2.54
C TYR A 74 -13.23 -15.22 3.88
N GLY A 75 -13.91 -15.68 4.93
CA GLY A 75 -13.32 -15.86 6.27
C GLY A 75 -12.76 -14.56 6.82
N LYS A 76 -11.51 -14.59 7.30
CA LYS A 76 -10.83 -13.40 7.86
C LYS A 76 -10.63 -12.26 6.86
N ASN A 77 -10.74 -12.54 5.56
CA ASN A 77 -10.58 -11.57 4.48
C ASN A 77 -11.92 -11.24 3.79
N GLY A 78 -13.06 -11.55 4.42
CA GLY A 78 -14.37 -11.15 3.92
C GLY A 78 -14.55 -9.64 3.96
N ALA A 79 -15.07 -9.05 2.88
CA ALA A 79 -15.24 -7.61 2.71
C ALA A 79 -16.48 -7.28 1.88
N LEU A 80 -16.85 -6.00 1.85
CA LEU A 80 -17.75 -5.44 0.86
C LEU A 80 -16.95 -4.59 -0.13
N SER A 81 -17.18 -4.78 -1.42
CA SER A 81 -16.53 -3.98 -2.47
C SER A 81 -17.58 -3.16 -3.21
N VAL A 82 -17.46 -1.84 -3.13
CA VAL A 82 -18.29 -0.89 -3.87
C VAL A 82 -17.58 -0.54 -5.18
N LEU A 83 -18.22 -0.82 -6.31
CA LEU A 83 -17.68 -0.60 -7.63
C LEU A 83 -18.46 0.50 -8.34
N GLN A 84 -17.71 1.52 -8.76
CA GLN A 84 -18.19 2.61 -9.59
C GLN A 84 -17.35 2.63 -10.87
N ARG A 85 -17.97 2.40 -12.03
CA ARG A 85 -17.24 2.35 -13.32
C ARG A 85 -16.75 3.73 -13.76
N SER A 86 -17.58 4.75 -13.52
CA SER A 86 -17.33 6.12 -13.95
C SER A 86 -16.86 6.95 -12.76
N ILE A 87 -15.91 7.85 -13.01
CA ILE A 87 -15.52 8.86 -12.03
C ILE A 87 -16.64 9.90 -11.94
N ARG A 88 -17.02 10.25 -10.71
CA ARG A 88 -18.00 11.29 -10.40
C ARG A 88 -17.27 12.48 -9.77
N PRO A 89 -17.03 13.56 -10.53
CA PRO A 89 -16.35 14.73 -9.98
C PRO A 89 -17.17 15.37 -8.86
N GLN A 90 -16.49 15.84 -7.81
CA GLN A 90 -17.10 16.68 -6.80
C GLN A 90 -16.94 18.14 -7.23
N VAL A 91 -18.02 18.74 -7.71
CA VAL A 91 -18.03 20.14 -8.12
C VAL A 91 -18.06 21.02 -6.87
N VAL A 92 -17.04 21.87 -6.72
CA VAL A 92 -16.93 22.83 -5.61
C VAL A 92 -17.48 24.20 -6.01
N THR A 93 -17.24 24.60 -7.26
CA THR A 93 -17.69 25.87 -7.82
C THR A 93 -17.86 25.78 -9.33
N THR A 94 -18.81 26.53 -9.87
CA THR A 94 -19.18 26.54 -11.28
C THR A 94 -19.19 27.97 -11.80
N PHE A 95 -18.62 28.18 -13.00
CA PHE A 95 -18.57 29.48 -13.68
C PHE A 95 -19.06 29.35 -15.13
N GLU A 96 -19.72 30.38 -15.64
CA GLU A 96 -20.12 30.47 -17.04
C GLU A 96 -19.11 31.33 -17.82
N LEU A 97 -18.44 30.75 -18.82
CA LEU A 97 -17.43 31.41 -19.65
C LEU A 97 -17.77 31.27 -21.14
N PRO A 98 -18.70 32.07 -21.67
CA PRO A 98 -19.15 31.94 -23.05
C PRO A 98 -18.02 32.30 -24.03
N GLY A 99 -17.81 31.45 -25.04
CA GLY A 99 -16.80 31.66 -26.10
C GLY A 99 -15.38 31.20 -25.76
N CYS A 100 -15.12 30.77 -24.53
CA CYS A 100 -13.87 30.11 -24.17
C CYS A 100 -13.86 28.66 -24.67
N TYR A 101 -12.82 28.25 -25.40
CA TYR A 101 -12.69 26.91 -25.97
C TYR A 101 -11.44 26.15 -25.49
N ASP A 102 -10.51 26.85 -24.84
CA ASP A 102 -9.27 26.26 -24.32
C ASP A 102 -8.89 26.95 -23.00
N MET A 103 -8.16 26.22 -22.15
CA MET A 103 -7.77 26.69 -20.81
C MET A 103 -6.39 26.17 -20.42
N TRP A 104 -5.63 27.00 -19.74
CA TRP A 104 -4.34 26.64 -19.16
C TRP A 104 -4.27 27.10 -17.71
N THR A 105 -3.76 26.23 -16.86
CA THR A 105 -3.43 26.56 -15.47
C THR A 105 -1.92 26.68 -15.36
N VAL A 106 -1.42 27.82 -14.89
CA VAL A 106 0.01 28.07 -14.66
C VAL A 106 0.28 28.32 -13.18
N VAL A 107 1.42 27.83 -12.69
CA VAL A 107 1.86 28.06 -11.31
C VAL A 107 2.66 29.36 -11.25
N ALA A 108 2.18 30.35 -10.52
CA ALA A 108 2.92 31.60 -10.29
C ALA A 108 4.08 31.35 -9.30
N PRO A 109 5.23 32.04 -9.46
CA PRO A 109 6.31 31.95 -8.48
C PRO A 109 5.84 32.51 -7.13
N PRO A 110 6.43 32.02 -6.02
CA PRO A 110 6.14 32.59 -4.71
C PRO A 110 6.48 34.09 -4.72
N LYS A 111 5.60 34.90 -4.11
CA LYS A 111 5.83 36.33 -3.95
C LYS A 111 7.09 36.49 -3.08
N LYS A 112 8.11 37.19 -3.58
CA LYS A 112 9.21 37.63 -2.71
C LYS A 112 8.63 38.73 -1.83
N ASP A 113 8.66 38.53 -0.53
CA ASP A 113 8.40 39.60 0.43
C ASP A 113 9.48 40.68 0.24
N GLU A 114 9.05 41.92 0.08
CA GLU A 114 9.90 43.12 -0.03
C GLU A 114 10.11 43.76 1.35
#